data_AF-A0A931L5A8-F1
#
_entry.id   AF-A0A931L5A8-F1
#
_cell.length_a   1.000
_cell.length_b   1.000
_cell.length_c   1.000
_cell.angle_alpha   90.00
_cell.angle_beta   90.00
_cell.angle_gamma   90.00
#
_symmetry.space_group_name_H-M   'P 1'
#
loop_
_entity.id
_entity.type
_entity.pdbx_description
1 polymer ?
#
loop_
_entity_poly.entity_id
_entity_poly.type
_entity_poly.pdbx_seq_one_letter_code
_entity_poly.pdbx_strand_id
1 'polypeptide(L)'
;MRMLGRLKDAFLSAVERKDGGGGVAQQNERELAIAMTALMIEAARADEVQTDIETDLIRRALTDGFDLSTTDAERLFAEAARRQADAVDLHQFTKLAKGLPHDEKIAFVEGLWRIVLSNDDRDPYEEAVIRRICSLIYVSDIDSGAARQRVAAG
;
A
#
# COMPACT_ATOMS: atom_id res chain seq x y z
N MET A 1 -12.65 -0.22 7.15
CA MET A 1 -11.78 -1.40 7.41
C MET A 1 -10.73 -0.97 8.43
N ARG A 2 -10.60 -1.61 9.59
CA ARG A 2 -9.53 -1.25 10.54
C ARG A 2 -8.26 -2.02 10.17
N MET A 3 -7.22 -1.31 9.71
CA MET A 3 -5.87 -1.86 9.62
C MET A 3 -5.34 -2.19 11.02
N LEU A 4 -4.53 -3.23 11.17
CA LEU A 4 -4.02 -3.68 12.46
C LEU A 4 -2.87 -2.80 12.96
N GLY A 5 -2.92 -2.44 14.26
CA GLY A 5 -1.90 -1.77 15.08
C GLY A 5 -0.78 -1.04 14.34
N ARG A 6 0.34 -1.75 14.11
CA ARG A 6 1.60 -1.19 13.62
C ARG A 6 1.51 -0.56 12.23
N LEU A 7 0.61 -1.05 11.37
CA LEU A 7 0.38 -0.42 10.08
C LEU A 7 -0.31 0.94 10.25
N LYS A 8 -1.32 1.01 11.11
CA LYS A 8 -1.92 2.30 11.45
C LYS A 8 -0.88 3.25 12.05
N ASP A 9 -0.09 2.78 13.00
CA ASP A 9 0.92 3.58 13.66
C ASP A 9 1.97 4.10 12.67
N ALA A 10 2.45 3.24 11.75
CA ALA A 10 3.42 3.63 10.74
C ALA A 10 2.93 4.77 9.84
N PHE A 11 1.67 4.70 9.41
CA PHE A 11 1.05 5.73 8.57
C PHE A 11 0.77 7.03 9.34
N LEU A 12 0.34 6.95 10.60
CA LEU A 12 0.18 8.14 11.46
C LEU A 12 1.52 8.83 11.72
N SER A 13 2.54 8.07 12.11
CA SER A 13 3.90 8.58 12.31
C SER A 13 4.49 9.20 11.03
N ALA A 14 4.11 8.69 9.85
CA ALA A 14 4.57 9.22 8.58
C ALA A 14 4.12 10.67 8.32
N VAL A 15 2.93 11.02 8.82
CA VAL A 15 2.26 12.29 8.52
C VAL A 15 2.47 13.36 9.60
N GLU A 16 2.70 12.95 10.85
CA GLU A 16 2.92 13.83 12.00
C GLU A 16 4.17 14.72 11.88
N ARG A 17 5.07 14.45 10.92
CA ARG A 17 6.20 15.37 10.66
C ARG A 17 5.72 16.70 10.09
N LYS A 18 5.85 17.75 10.92
CA LYS A 18 6.04 19.13 10.47
C LYS A 18 7.50 19.57 10.40
N ASP A 19 8.42 19.02 11.21
CA ASP A 19 9.84 19.43 11.22
C ASP A 19 10.81 18.24 11.48
N GLY A 20 12.05 18.36 11.00
CA GLY A 20 13.04 17.28 10.83
C GLY A 20 13.67 16.64 12.09
N GLY A 21 12.90 16.43 13.16
CA GLY A 21 13.39 15.95 14.47
C GLY A 21 12.89 14.59 14.95
N GLY A 22 12.48 13.67 14.05
CA GLY A 22 11.97 12.35 14.44
C GLY A 22 13.08 11.31 14.69
N GLY A 23 12.93 10.51 15.75
CA GLY A 23 13.87 9.41 16.07
C GLY A 23 13.87 8.28 15.02
N VAL A 24 14.86 7.38 15.09
CA VAL A 24 15.09 6.30 14.09
C VAL A 24 13.84 5.42 13.88
N ALA A 25 13.09 5.11 14.93
CA ALA A 25 11.87 4.32 14.82
C ALA A 25 10.79 5.01 13.97
N GLN A 26 10.58 6.31 14.19
CA GLN A 26 9.61 7.12 13.45
C GLN A 26 10.03 7.31 11.98
N GLN A 27 11.34 7.39 11.73
CA GLN A 27 11.87 7.40 10.37
C GLN A 27 11.58 6.07 9.65
N ASN A 28 11.80 4.93 10.30
CA ASN A 28 11.52 3.61 9.74
C ASN A 28 10.02 3.41 9.43
N GLU A 29 9.15 3.84 10.36
CA GLU A 29 7.69 3.83 10.20
C GLU A 29 7.24 4.64 8.99
N ARG A 30 7.81 5.83 8.82
CA ARG A 30 7.51 6.65 7.65
C ARG A 30 7.98 6.03 6.34
N GLU A 31 9.21 5.51 6.33
CA GLU A 31 9.74 4.83 5.14
C GLU A 31 8.87 3.64 4.76
N LEU A 32 8.36 2.90 5.75
CA LEU A 32 7.41 1.82 5.55
C LEU A 32 6.07 2.33 4.97
N ALA A 33 5.48 3.39 5.51
CA ALA A 33 4.24 3.96 5.00
C ALA A 33 4.38 4.41 3.54
N ILE A 34 5.51 5.04 3.20
CA ILE A 34 5.82 5.43 1.82
C ILE A 34 5.99 4.21 0.93
N ALA A 35 6.74 3.21 1.37
CA ALA A 35 6.94 1.98 0.61
C ALA A 35 5.63 1.25 0.31
N MET A 36 4.75 1.14 1.30
CA MET A 36 3.44 0.50 1.12
C MET A 36 2.55 1.31 0.18
N THR A 37 2.56 2.64 0.29
CA THR A 37 1.80 3.51 -0.62
C THR A 37 2.33 3.43 -2.04
N ALA A 38 3.66 3.36 -2.22
CA ALA A 38 4.28 3.18 -3.54
C ALA A 38 3.90 1.83 -4.17
N LEU A 39 3.80 0.77 -3.38
CA LEU A 39 3.32 -0.55 -3.84
C LEU A 39 1.83 -0.55 -4.19
N MET A 40 1.00 0.21 -3.47
CA MET A 40 -0.41 0.42 -3.83
C MET A 40 -0.54 1.15 -5.17
N ILE A 41 0.30 2.17 -5.40
CA ILE A 41 0.35 2.90 -6.67
C ILE A 41 0.82 1.99 -7.82
N GLU A 42 1.86 1.18 -7.60
CA GLU A 42 2.31 0.19 -8.59
C GLU A 42 1.19 -0.78 -8.99
N ALA A 43 0.45 -1.29 -8.00
CA ALA A 43 -0.65 -2.22 -8.25
C ALA A 43 -1.80 -1.60 -9.05
N ALA A 44 -2.00 -0.28 -8.94
CA ALA A 44 -3.00 0.46 -9.73
C ALA A 44 -2.53 0.79 -11.16
N ARG A 45 -1.23 0.94 -11.42
CA ARG A 45 -0.68 1.45 -12.70
C ARG A 45 -0.55 0.40 -13.81
N ALA A 46 -1.43 -0.60 -13.83
CA ALA A 46 -1.22 -1.81 -14.62
C ALA A 46 -1.10 -1.62 -16.13
N ASP A 47 -1.81 -0.66 -16.70
CA ASP A 47 -1.84 -0.36 -18.14
C ASP A 47 -1.10 0.95 -18.49
N GLU A 48 -0.19 1.41 -17.63
CA GLU A 48 0.45 2.73 -17.65
C GLU A 48 -0.49 3.92 -17.40
N VAL A 49 -1.80 3.70 -17.21
CA VAL A 49 -2.80 4.73 -16.97
C VAL A 49 -3.40 4.55 -15.57
N GLN A 50 -2.90 5.33 -14.61
CA GLN A 50 -3.62 5.45 -13.34
C GLN A 50 -4.93 6.20 -13.55
N THR A 51 -6.05 5.61 -13.15
CA THR A 51 -7.34 6.29 -13.22
C THR A 51 -7.60 7.16 -11.98
N ASP A 52 -8.51 8.13 -12.12
CA ASP A 52 -8.97 8.93 -10.97
C ASP A 52 -9.63 8.04 -9.89
N ILE A 53 -10.25 6.92 -10.30
CA ILE A 53 -10.90 5.96 -9.41
C ILE A 53 -9.87 5.26 -8.52
N GLU A 54 -8.81 4.68 -9.10
CA GLU A 54 -7.75 4.03 -8.33
C GLU A 54 -7.04 5.00 -7.40
N THR A 55 -6.78 6.21 -7.87
CA THR A 55 -6.13 7.25 -7.07
C THR A 55 -6.99 7.58 -5.85
N ASP A 56 -8.30 7.78 -6.04
CA ASP A 56 -9.23 8.04 -4.96
C ASP A 56 -9.36 6.85 -4.00
N LEU A 57 -9.22 5.62 -4.47
CA LEU A 57 -9.24 4.44 -3.62
C LEU A 57 -7.98 4.30 -2.78
N ILE A 58 -6.82 4.62 -3.34
CA ILE A 58 -5.58 4.69 -2.56
C ILE A 58 -5.75 5.77 -1.50
N ARG A 59 -6.22 6.97 -1.86
CA ARG A 59 -6.50 8.05 -0.88
C ARG A 59 -7.49 7.63 0.19
N ARG A 60 -8.58 6.95 -0.17
CA ARG A 60 -9.57 6.42 0.80
C ARG A 60 -8.97 5.32 1.68
N ALA A 61 -8.13 4.46 1.13
CA ALA A 61 -7.40 3.48 1.92
C ALA A 61 -6.50 4.18 2.96
N LEU A 62 -5.83 5.26 2.55
CA LEU A 62 -5.03 6.14 3.42
C LEU A 62 -5.88 6.80 4.53
N THR A 63 -7.01 7.43 4.17
CA THR A 63 -7.86 8.12 5.15
C THR A 63 -8.62 7.16 6.06
N ASP A 64 -9.32 6.18 5.49
CA ASP A 64 -10.29 5.36 6.22
C ASP A 64 -9.63 4.14 6.86
N GLY A 65 -8.57 3.62 6.22
CA GLY A 65 -7.81 2.46 6.71
C GLY A 65 -6.83 2.83 7.82
N PHE A 66 -6.26 4.04 7.76
CA PHE A 66 -5.18 4.46 8.65
C PHE A 66 -5.48 5.74 9.45
N ASP A 67 -6.70 6.28 9.37
CA ASP A 67 -7.14 7.43 10.18
C ASP A 67 -6.37 8.73 9.85
N LEU A 68 -5.99 8.89 8.57
CA LEU A 68 -5.28 10.07 8.08
C LEU A 68 -6.25 11.18 7.69
N SER A 69 -5.85 12.43 7.93
CA SER A 69 -6.54 13.58 7.34
C SER A 69 -6.40 13.55 5.81
N THR A 70 -7.36 14.11 5.08
CA THR A 70 -7.27 14.20 3.60
C THR A 70 -5.99 14.89 3.15
N THR A 71 -5.56 15.95 3.84
CA THR A 71 -4.31 16.66 3.55
C THR A 71 -3.09 15.79 3.74
N ASP A 72 -3.07 14.98 4.79
CA ASP A 72 -1.95 14.10 5.11
C ASP A 72 -1.88 12.88 4.21
N ALA A 73 -3.04 12.30 3.87
CA ALA A 73 -3.17 11.28 2.85
C ALA A 73 -2.63 11.78 1.50
N GLU A 74 -2.97 13.00 1.09
CA GLU A 74 -2.48 13.58 -0.18
C GLU A 74 -0.97 13.80 -0.16
N ARG A 75 -0.42 14.30 0.96
CA ARG A 75 1.04 14.48 1.11
C ARG A 75 1.78 13.15 1.01
N LEU A 76 1.30 12.13 1.71
CA LEU A 76 1.90 10.79 1.70
C LEU A 76 1.80 10.17 0.30
N PHE A 77 0.63 10.29 -0.34
CA PHE A 77 0.41 9.82 -1.70
C PHE A 77 1.38 10.48 -2.69
N ALA A 78 1.47 11.81 -2.70
CA ALA A 78 2.33 12.55 -3.62
C ALA A 78 3.82 12.18 -3.44
N GLU A 79 4.27 12.00 -2.21
CA GLU A 79 5.65 11.58 -1.93
C GLU A 79 5.91 10.14 -2.38
N ALA A 80 4.98 9.23 -2.12
CA ALA A 80 5.08 7.84 -2.54
C ALA A 80 5.05 7.71 -4.08
N ALA A 81 4.18 8.47 -4.75
CA ALA A 81 4.10 8.54 -6.20
C ALA A 81 5.42 9.00 -6.82
N ARG A 82 6.00 10.07 -6.28
CA ARG A 82 7.32 10.56 -6.73
C ARG A 82 8.40 9.50 -6.55
N ARG A 83 8.46 8.84 -5.39
CA ARG A 83 9.47 7.80 -5.14
C ARG A 83 9.26 6.55 -5.97
N GLN A 84 8.01 6.19 -6.26
CA GLN A 84 7.68 5.08 -7.16
C GLN A 84 8.13 5.41 -8.58
N ALA A 85 7.88 6.63 -9.06
CA ALA A 85 8.33 7.07 -10.38
C ALA A 85 9.86 7.12 -10.51
N ASP A 86 10.57 7.48 -9.44
CA ASP A 86 12.04 7.51 -9.39
C ASP A 86 12.67 6.10 -9.17
N ALA A 87 11.85 5.08 -8.89
CA ALA A 87 12.33 3.74 -8.53
C ALA A 87 12.78 2.93 -9.75
N VAL A 88 13.91 2.23 -9.63
CA VAL A 88 14.35 1.25 -10.65
C VAL A 88 13.53 -0.03 -10.56
N ASP A 89 13.16 -0.45 -9.36
CA ASP A 89 12.36 -1.65 -9.11
C ASP A 89 11.57 -1.57 -7.79
N LEU A 90 10.78 -2.61 -7.53
CA LEU A 90 9.98 -2.76 -6.30
C LEU A 90 10.79 -3.24 -5.10
N HIS A 91 12.07 -3.59 -5.25
CA HIS A 91 12.85 -4.22 -4.20
C HIS A 91 13.01 -3.29 -3.00
N GLN A 92 13.23 -1.99 -3.24
CA GLN A 92 13.37 -1.01 -2.16
C GLN A 92 12.11 -0.90 -1.29
N PHE A 93 10.92 -1.04 -1.87
CA PHE A 93 9.66 -0.94 -1.14
C PHE A 93 9.30 -2.27 -0.47
N THR A 94 9.44 -3.38 -1.20
CA THR A 94 9.13 -4.71 -0.68
C THR A 94 10.09 -5.15 0.43
N LYS A 95 11.33 -4.66 0.47
CA LYS A 95 12.27 -4.91 1.58
C LYS A 95 11.73 -4.41 2.92
N LEU A 96 11.04 -3.27 2.93
CA LEU A 96 10.41 -2.72 4.14
C LEU A 96 9.16 -3.51 4.50
N ALA A 97 8.29 -3.79 3.53
CA ALA A 97 7.07 -4.58 3.74
C ALA A 97 7.36 -6.03 4.16
N LYS A 98 8.51 -6.61 3.75
CA LYS A 98 8.98 -7.94 4.17
C LYS A 98 9.13 -8.05 5.69
N GLY A 99 9.50 -6.96 6.37
CA GLY A 99 9.74 -6.93 7.81
C GLY A 99 8.46 -6.97 8.66
N LEU A 100 7.29 -6.86 8.03
CA LEU A 100 6.00 -6.92 8.71
C LEU A 100 5.69 -8.32 9.26
N PRO A 101 4.92 -8.42 10.35
CA PRO A 101 4.22 -9.64 10.73
C PRO A 101 3.35 -10.18 9.59
N HIS A 102 3.09 -11.49 9.62
CA HIS A 102 2.33 -12.16 8.56
C HIS A 102 0.91 -11.61 8.42
N ASP A 103 0.20 -11.44 9.54
CA ASP A 103 -1.16 -10.89 9.57
C ASP A 103 -1.24 -9.46 9.01
N GLU A 104 -0.24 -8.62 9.30
CA GLU A 104 -0.13 -7.29 8.71
C GLU A 104 0.13 -7.33 7.20
N LYS A 105 0.93 -8.30 6.72
CA LYS A 105 1.10 -8.52 5.27
C LYS A 105 -0.20 -8.96 4.61
N ILE A 106 -1.00 -9.81 5.25
CA ILE A 106 -2.31 -10.21 4.75
C ILE A 106 -3.24 -9.00 4.64
N ALA A 107 -3.30 -8.16 5.68
CA ALA A 107 -4.10 -6.94 5.66
C ALA A 107 -3.67 -5.98 4.52
N PHE A 108 -2.36 -5.88 4.29
CA PHE A 108 -1.83 -5.12 3.17
C PHE A 108 -2.24 -5.70 1.80
N VAL A 109 -2.14 -7.01 1.63
CA VAL A 109 -2.56 -7.70 0.38
C VAL A 109 -4.06 -7.56 0.14
N GLU A 110 -4.89 -7.57 1.17
CA GLU A 110 -6.32 -7.24 1.04
C GLU A 110 -6.55 -5.79 0.57
N GLY A 111 -5.71 -4.86 1.02
CA GLY A 111 -5.69 -3.49 0.52
C GLY A 111 -5.43 -3.43 -0.99
N LEU A 112 -4.39 -4.13 -1.45
CA LEU A 112 -4.04 -4.22 -2.88
C LEU A 112 -5.19 -4.81 -3.71
N TRP A 113 -5.79 -5.92 -3.25
CA TRP A 113 -6.91 -6.53 -3.95
C TRP A 113 -8.12 -5.61 -4.05
N ARG A 114 -8.40 -4.78 -3.05
CA ARG A 114 -9.52 -3.82 -3.12
C ARG A 114 -9.29 -2.72 -4.13
N ILE A 115 -8.05 -2.27 -4.29
CA ILE A 115 -7.69 -1.28 -5.31
C ILE A 115 -7.89 -1.88 -6.69
N VAL A 116 -7.32 -3.07 -6.94
CA VAL A 116 -7.41 -3.75 -8.24
C VAL A 116 -8.83 -4.20 -8.59
N LEU A 117 -9.59 -4.73 -7.63
CA LEU A 117 -10.97 -5.18 -7.88
C LEU A 117 -11.99 -4.04 -7.96
N SER A 118 -11.57 -2.79 -7.84
CA SER A 118 -12.48 -1.65 -7.86
C SER A 118 -12.90 -1.23 -9.25
N ASN A 119 -12.10 -1.55 -10.25
CA ASN A 119 -12.45 -1.40 -11.64
C ASN A 119 -13.23 -2.65 -12.08
N ASP A 120 -14.25 -2.47 -12.91
CA ASP A 120 -15.14 -3.57 -13.32
C ASP A 120 -14.44 -4.51 -14.34
N ASP A 121 -13.31 -4.05 -14.88
CA ASP A 121 -12.44 -4.82 -15.76
C ASP A 121 -11.24 -5.39 -14.99
N ARG A 122 -11.15 -6.73 -14.98
CA ARG A 122 -10.02 -7.46 -14.39
C ARG A 122 -8.87 -7.48 -15.39
N ASP A 123 -7.80 -6.76 -15.12
CA ASP A 123 -6.60 -6.85 -15.95
C ASP A 123 -5.66 -7.97 -15.44
N PRO A 124 -5.31 -8.97 -16.26
CA PRO A 124 -4.30 -9.98 -15.92
C PRO A 124 -2.95 -9.39 -15.45
N TYR A 125 -2.61 -8.18 -15.87
CA TYR A 125 -1.42 -7.46 -15.44
C TYR A 125 -1.52 -7.03 -13.97
N GLU A 126 -2.64 -6.46 -13.51
CA GLU A 126 -2.85 -6.09 -12.11
C GLU A 126 -2.68 -7.30 -11.18
N GLU A 127 -3.26 -8.44 -11.57
CA GLU A 127 -3.09 -9.68 -10.84
C GLU A 127 -1.62 -10.15 -10.83
N ALA A 128 -0.89 -9.94 -11.93
CA ALA A 128 0.53 -10.27 -12.01
C ALA A 128 1.37 -9.38 -11.08
N VAL A 129 1.04 -8.09 -10.96
CA VAL A 129 1.69 -7.17 -10.02
C VAL A 129 1.43 -7.62 -8.58
N ILE A 130 0.18 -7.93 -8.21
CA ILE A 130 -0.13 -8.43 -6.86
C ILE A 130 0.64 -9.72 -6.55
N ARG A 131 0.68 -10.68 -7.48
CA ARG A 131 1.47 -11.92 -7.32
C ARG A 131 2.96 -11.63 -7.12
N ARG A 132 3.53 -10.70 -7.91
CA ARG A 132 4.93 -10.26 -7.77
C ARG A 132 5.19 -9.65 -6.40
N ILE A 133 4.32 -8.76 -5.93
CA ILE A 133 4.43 -8.15 -4.59
C ILE A 133 4.37 -9.24 -3.52
N CYS A 134 3.39 -10.15 -3.58
CA CYS A 134 3.23 -11.26 -2.63
C CYS A 134 4.50 -12.12 -2.55
N SER A 135 5.08 -12.50 -3.70
CA SER A 135 6.33 -13.25 -3.76
C SER A 135 7.49 -12.52 -3.08
N LEU A 136 7.58 -11.19 -3.21
CA LEU A 136 8.66 -10.39 -2.64
C LEU A 136 8.50 -10.17 -1.12
N ILE A 137 7.27 -10.17 -0.61
CA ILE A 137 6.98 -10.01 0.83
C ILE A 137 6.75 -11.34 1.56
N TYR A 138 6.87 -12.47 0.86
CA TYR A 138 6.67 -13.84 1.37
C TYR A 138 5.24 -14.13 1.81
N VAL A 139 4.25 -13.67 1.05
CA VAL A 139 2.85 -14.10 1.17
C VAL A 139 2.59 -15.18 0.12
N SER A 140 2.00 -16.30 0.53
CA SER A 140 1.72 -17.42 -0.37
C SER A 140 0.57 -17.10 -1.34
N ASP A 141 0.53 -17.77 -2.50
CA ASP A 141 -0.59 -17.63 -3.45
C ASP A 141 -1.93 -18.06 -2.82
N ILE A 142 -1.90 -19.04 -1.92
CA ILE A 142 -3.08 -19.51 -1.17
C ILE A 142 -3.62 -18.38 -0.27
N ASP A 143 -2.73 -17.74 0.49
CA ASP A 143 -3.10 -16.63 1.37
C ASP A 143 -3.60 -15.42 0.57
N SER A 144 -2.93 -15.10 -0.54
CA SER A 144 -3.34 -14.01 -1.43
C SER A 144 -4.70 -14.30 -2.07
N GLY A 145 -4.94 -15.53 -2.51
CA GLY A 145 -6.24 -15.96 -3.03
C GLY A 145 -7.35 -15.89 -1.98
N ALA A 146 -7.06 -16.29 -0.73
CA ALA A 146 -8.01 -16.18 0.36
C ALA A 146 -8.31 -14.71 0.71
N ALA A 147 -7.31 -13.83 0.70
CA ALA A 147 -7.48 -12.39 0.86
C ALA A 147 -8.38 -11.79 -0.23
N ARG A 148 -8.14 -12.16 -1.50
CA ARG A 148 -8.99 -11.76 -2.62
C ARG A 148 -10.45 -12.18 -2.42
N GLN A 149 -10.69 -13.42 -2.00
CA GLN A 149 -12.05 -13.92 -1.74
C GLN A 149 -12.77 -13.13 -0.65
N ARG A 150 -12.07 -12.77 0.43
CA ARG A 150 -12.64 -11.95 1.51
C ARG A 150 -13.03 -10.56 1.00
N VAL A 151 -12.19 -9.94 0.17
CA VAL A 151 -12.47 -8.63 -0.43
C VAL A 151 -13.65 -8.70 -1.40
N ALA A 152 -13.75 -9.74 -2.23
CA ALA A 152 -14.83 -9.89 -3.19
C ALA A 152 -16.20 -10.24 -2.57
N ALA A 153 -16.21 -10.72 -1.33
CA ALA A 153 -17.42 -11.14 -0.62
C ALA A 153 -18.04 -10.07 0.29
N GLY A 154 -17.38 -8.92 0.46
CA GLY A 154 -17.80 -7.82 1.35
C GLY A 154 -18.05 -6.53 0.59
#